data_AF-A0A926F3Q5-F1
#
_entry.id   AF-A0A926F3Q5-F1
#
_cell.length_a   1.000
_cell.length_b   1.000
_cell.length_c   1.000
_cell.angle_alpha   90.00
_cell.angle_beta   90.00
_cell.angle_gamma   90.00
#
_symmetry.space_group_name_H-M   'P 1'
#
loop_
_entity.id
_entity.type
_entity.pdbx_description
1 polymer ?
#
loop_
_entity_poly.entity_id
_entity_poly.type
_entity_poly.pdbx_seq_one_letter_code
_entity_poly.pdbx_strand_id
1 'polypeptide(L)'
;MKKIIFAFILLCGFAFANAQTAKNPFEKYGFKKVRAYSFSKGEFEEFHDNKEIVEIGSVLYNTKTKKVVGYVKATDKDVPAATPAMSIDPLCEKYPWISPYAYCMNNPIRFIDPDGLDVYRFDDKTGTFHLMETNDDATDKVMGYHQNKAGDWVQNKGFFQIKTRMDGIEKGILNDGINFKTDNNLIEIGGEGQPTLEGVQSFVVDLSEMVGKEIGGYDIANKGSDSPSYVHIGKYKNNKYNESVKSYYPYRDYSSKLDMNSVYEHTDWHTHPSRASDSDRSQDSERDKKMKLKTQRDHPHVKKFIILTKGFSPISY
;
A
#
# COMPACT_ATOMS: atom_id res chain seq x y z
N MET A 1 -82.57 5.51 -12.55
CA MET A 1 -81.38 4.85 -11.96
C MET A 1 -80.63 3.89 -12.89
N LYS A 2 -81.18 3.43 -14.04
CA LYS A 2 -80.48 2.50 -14.95
C LYS A 2 -79.58 3.14 -16.03
N LYS A 3 -79.66 4.47 -16.24
CA LYS A 3 -78.81 5.19 -17.22
C LYS A 3 -77.47 5.69 -16.64
N ILE A 4 -77.33 5.72 -15.31
CA ILE A 4 -76.10 6.19 -14.63
C ILE A 4 -75.09 5.04 -14.47
N ILE A 5 -75.57 3.79 -14.32
CA ILE A 5 -74.71 2.61 -14.18
C ILE A 5 -74.00 2.26 -15.49
N PHE A 6 -74.62 2.49 -16.65
CA PHE A 6 -73.98 2.24 -17.95
C PHE A 6 -72.86 3.24 -18.27
N ALA A 7 -72.99 4.50 -17.81
CA ALA A 7 -71.94 5.49 -17.95
C ALA A 7 -70.71 5.16 -17.08
N PHE A 8 -70.90 4.56 -15.90
CA PHE A 8 -69.81 4.16 -15.01
C PHE A 8 -69.04 2.94 -15.54
N ILE A 9 -69.71 1.98 -16.18
CA ILE A 9 -69.06 0.80 -16.79
C ILE A 9 -68.28 1.20 -18.05
N LEU A 10 -68.74 2.19 -18.82
CA LEU A 10 -67.98 2.74 -19.95
C LEU A 10 -66.79 3.62 -19.51
N LEU A 11 -66.87 4.27 -18.34
CA LEU A 11 -65.78 5.06 -17.76
C LEU A 11 -64.72 4.17 -17.07
N CYS A 12 -65.11 3.02 -16.52
CA CYS A 12 -64.18 2.04 -15.94
C CYS A 12 -63.55 1.10 -16.99
N GLY A 13 -64.12 1.00 -18.19
CA GLY A 13 -63.55 0.24 -19.32
C GLY A 13 -62.37 0.94 -20.03
N PHE A 14 -62.10 2.22 -19.73
CA PHE A 14 -61.00 2.99 -20.31
C PHE A 14 -59.78 3.15 -19.38
N ALA A 15 -59.73 2.43 -18.25
CA ALA A 15 -58.61 2.51 -17.30
C ALA A 15 -57.54 1.42 -17.46
N PHE A 16 -57.70 0.47 -18.39
CA PHE A 16 -56.72 -0.59 -18.66
C PHE A 16 -56.17 -0.51 -20.08
N ALA A 17 -55.34 0.50 -20.39
CA ALA A 17 -54.44 0.42 -21.55
C ALA A 17 -53.28 1.45 -21.58
N ASN A 18 -52.96 2.17 -20.51
CA ASN A 18 -51.70 2.92 -20.49
C ASN A 18 -50.56 2.02 -20.01
N ALA A 19 -50.24 1.01 -20.82
CA ALA A 19 -48.91 0.40 -20.77
C ALA A 19 -47.95 1.42 -21.39
N GLN A 20 -47.40 2.31 -20.55
CA GLN A 20 -46.29 3.15 -20.93
C GLN A 20 -45.10 2.23 -21.23
N THR A 21 -44.78 2.12 -22.52
CA THR A 21 -43.82 1.17 -23.07
C THR A 21 -42.40 1.61 -22.76
N ALA A 22 -41.59 0.71 -22.17
CA ALA A 22 -40.14 0.85 -22.20
C ALA A 22 -39.65 0.84 -23.66
N LYS A 23 -38.48 1.45 -23.92
CA LYS A 23 -37.85 1.42 -25.25
C LYS A 23 -37.72 -0.03 -25.72
N ASN A 24 -38.09 -0.29 -26.98
CA ASN A 24 -38.07 -1.63 -27.55
C ASN A 24 -36.62 -2.05 -27.89
N PRO A 25 -36.00 -2.98 -27.15
CA PRO A 25 -34.60 -3.37 -27.38
C PRO A 25 -34.41 -4.18 -28.67
N PHE A 26 -35.50 -4.68 -29.27
CA PHE A 26 -35.48 -5.49 -30.48
C PHE A 26 -35.68 -4.69 -31.76
N GLU A 27 -35.85 -3.36 -31.65
CA GLU A 27 -36.02 -2.49 -32.82
C GLU A 27 -34.81 -2.56 -33.77
N LYS A 28 -33.59 -2.71 -33.21
CA LYS A 28 -32.34 -2.90 -33.98
C LYS A 28 -32.31 -4.14 -34.87
N TYR A 29 -33.15 -5.14 -34.58
CA TYR A 29 -33.30 -6.37 -35.36
C TYR A 29 -34.52 -6.33 -36.30
N GLY A 30 -35.16 -5.17 -36.46
CA GLY A 30 -36.30 -4.98 -37.36
C GLY A 30 -37.68 -5.24 -36.74
N PHE A 31 -37.74 -5.62 -35.47
CA PHE A 31 -39.02 -5.86 -34.78
C PHE A 31 -39.61 -4.56 -34.23
N LYS A 32 -40.37 -3.83 -35.04
CA LYS A 32 -40.88 -2.49 -34.70
C LYS A 32 -42.06 -2.45 -33.72
N LYS A 33 -42.75 -3.58 -33.47
CA LYS A 33 -43.97 -3.65 -32.65
C LYS A 33 -43.88 -4.66 -31.50
N VAL A 34 -42.77 -4.65 -30.76
CA VAL A 34 -42.64 -5.48 -29.55
C VAL A 34 -42.97 -4.64 -28.33
N ARG A 35 -43.92 -5.09 -27.52
CA ARG A 35 -44.27 -4.44 -26.25
C ARG A 35 -43.31 -4.97 -25.18
N ALA A 36 -42.29 -4.18 -24.85
CA ALA A 36 -41.39 -4.49 -23.75
C ALA A 36 -42.05 -4.07 -22.42
N TYR A 37 -42.23 -5.03 -21.53
CA TYR A 37 -42.67 -4.77 -20.15
C TYR A 37 -41.44 -4.48 -19.29
N SER A 38 -41.52 -3.44 -18.47
CA SER A 38 -40.45 -3.01 -17.56
C SER A 38 -40.95 -3.04 -16.13
N PHE A 39 -40.11 -3.50 -15.19
CA PHE A 39 -40.45 -3.59 -13.77
C PHE A 39 -40.38 -2.23 -13.07
N SER A 40 -39.53 -1.32 -13.55
CA SER A 40 -39.41 0.07 -13.10
C SER A 40 -40.39 1.02 -13.78
N LYS A 41 -41.28 0.53 -14.64
CA LYS A 41 -42.17 1.36 -15.47
C LYS A 41 -41.41 2.41 -16.31
N GLY A 42 -40.18 2.10 -16.68
CA GLY A 42 -39.29 2.98 -17.46
C GLY A 42 -38.56 4.05 -16.65
N GLU A 43 -38.60 4.01 -15.32
CA GLU A 43 -37.77 4.91 -14.48
C GLU A 43 -36.27 4.60 -14.59
N PHE A 44 -35.91 3.33 -14.82
CA PHE A 44 -34.51 2.90 -14.96
C PHE A 44 -34.26 2.27 -16.34
N GLU A 45 -33.03 2.41 -16.84
CA GLU A 45 -32.58 1.71 -18.04
C GLU A 45 -32.40 0.22 -17.72
N GLU A 46 -33.39 -0.60 -18.11
CA GLU A 46 -33.42 -2.05 -17.80
C GLU A 46 -32.74 -2.93 -18.86
N PHE A 47 -32.40 -2.36 -20.02
CA PHE A 47 -31.79 -3.09 -21.12
C PHE A 47 -30.36 -2.60 -21.32
N HIS A 48 -29.41 -3.40 -20.85
CA HIS A 48 -27.98 -3.13 -21.04
C HIS A 48 -27.50 -3.87 -22.29
N ASP A 49 -27.51 -3.19 -23.43
CA ASP A 49 -26.85 -3.70 -24.61
C ASP A 49 -25.33 -3.65 -24.42
N ASN A 50 -24.65 -4.76 -24.72
CA ASN A 50 -23.19 -4.80 -24.75
C ASN A 50 -22.68 -3.86 -25.84
N LYS A 51 -22.32 -2.63 -25.45
CA LYS A 51 -21.72 -1.65 -26.36
C LYS A 51 -20.39 -2.21 -26.85
N GLU A 52 -20.15 -2.08 -28.15
CA GLU A 52 -18.90 -2.55 -28.76
C GLU A 52 -17.70 -1.76 -28.26
N ILE A 53 -17.88 -0.47 -28.00
CA ILE A 53 -16.91 0.39 -27.33
C ILE A 53 -17.55 0.88 -26.05
N VAL A 54 -16.89 0.61 -24.92
CA VAL A 54 -17.27 1.09 -23.59
C VAL A 54 -16.22 2.05 -23.07
N GLU A 55 -16.66 3.05 -22.34
CA GLU A 55 -15.80 3.94 -21.59
C GLU A 55 -15.49 3.31 -20.23
N ILE A 56 -14.22 3.15 -19.90
CA ILE A 56 -13.76 2.63 -18.61
C ILE A 56 -12.75 3.64 -18.08
N GLY A 57 -13.15 4.46 -17.11
CA GLY A 57 -12.32 5.55 -16.59
C GLY A 57 -11.90 6.50 -17.72
N SER A 58 -10.59 6.59 -17.99
CA SER A 58 -10.02 7.46 -19.01
C SER A 58 -9.87 6.81 -20.40
N VAL A 59 -10.22 5.54 -20.58
CA VAL A 59 -10.00 4.79 -21.83
C VAL A 59 -11.30 4.36 -22.50
N LEU A 60 -11.28 4.36 -23.84
CA LEU A 60 -12.30 3.74 -24.69
C LEU A 60 -11.84 2.31 -25.01
N TYR A 61 -12.56 1.32 -24.53
CA TYR A 61 -12.23 -0.10 -24.65
C TYR A 61 -13.20 -0.81 -25.60
N ASN A 62 -12.67 -1.52 -26.59
CA ASN A 62 -13.49 -2.33 -27.47
C ASN A 62 -13.70 -3.74 -26.88
N THR A 63 -14.94 -4.05 -26.52
CA THR A 63 -15.32 -5.28 -25.81
C THR A 63 -15.22 -6.54 -26.67
N LYS A 64 -15.27 -6.41 -28.01
CA LYS A 64 -15.15 -7.54 -28.95
C LYS A 64 -13.70 -7.90 -29.26
N THR A 65 -12.88 -6.88 -29.51
CA THR A 65 -11.46 -7.06 -29.89
C THR A 65 -10.52 -7.13 -28.68
N LYS A 66 -11.03 -6.77 -27.49
CA LYS A 66 -10.28 -6.68 -26.24
C LYS A 66 -9.09 -5.70 -26.30
N LYS A 67 -9.24 -4.60 -27.04
CA LYS A 67 -8.20 -3.59 -27.23
C LYS A 67 -8.67 -2.20 -26.81
N VAL A 68 -7.74 -1.40 -26.31
CA VAL A 68 -7.95 0.03 -26.11
C VAL A 68 -7.98 0.69 -27.49
N VAL A 69 -9.07 1.41 -27.78
CA VAL A 69 -9.31 2.08 -29.07
C VAL A 69 -9.18 3.60 -28.97
N GLY A 70 -9.02 4.14 -27.76
CA GLY A 70 -8.75 5.56 -27.55
C GLY A 70 -8.80 5.97 -26.09
N TYR A 71 -8.67 7.27 -25.85
CA TYR A 71 -8.84 7.90 -24.54
C TYR A 71 -10.02 8.85 -24.57
N VAL A 72 -10.72 8.96 -23.45
CA VAL A 72 -11.82 9.90 -23.28
C VAL A 72 -11.24 11.31 -23.25
N LYS A 73 -11.74 12.20 -24.11
CA LYS A 73 -11.39 13.62 -24.00
C LYS A 73 -12.03 14.17 -22.74
N ALA A 74 -11.22 14.79 -21.87
CA ALA A 74 -11.71 15.44 -20.67
C ALA A 74 -12.87 16.38 -21.04
N THR A 75 -14.06 16.03 -20.59
CA THR A 75 -15.23 16.91 -20.62
C THR A 75 -15.74 17.02 -19.20
N ASP A 76 -16.18 18.22 -18.80
CA ASP A 76 -16.74 18.56 -17.48
C ASP A 76 -18.10 17.88 -17.19
N LYS A 77 -18.27 16.62 -17.59
CA LYS A 77 -19.49 15.85 -17.35
C LYS A 77 -19.30 14.99 -16.11
N ASP A 78 -20.18 15.24 -15.14
CA ASP A 78 -20.33 14.49 -13.90
C ASP A 78 -20.20 12.98 -14.13
N VAL A 79 -19.11 12.39 -13.64
CA VAL A 79 -19.00 10.94 -13.51
C VAL A 79 -20.05 10.52 -12.49
N PRO A 80 -21.03 9.66 -12.82
CA PRO A 80 -22.08 9.27 -11.89
C PRO A 80 -21.45 8.64 -10.64
N ALA A 81 -21.80 9.20 -9.47
CA ALA A 81 -21.20 8.94 -8.16
C ALA A 81 -21.50 7.55 -7.56
N ALA A 82 -21.78 6.55 -8.39
CA ALA A 82 -21.89 5.17 -7.97
C ALA A 82 -21.37 4.28 -9.10
N THR A 83 -20.15 3.79 -8.96
CA THR A 83 -19.65 2.67 -9.75
C THR A 83 -19.82 1.40 -8.92
N PRO A 84 -20.89 0.60 -9.15
CA PRO A 84 -20.87 -0.79 -8.72
C PRO A 84 -19.62 -1.48 -9.24
N ALA A 85 -19.11 -2.49 -8.52
CA ALA A 85 -18.02 -3.31 -9.02
C ALA A 85 -18.36 -3.85 -10.43
N MET A 86 -17.44 -3.73 -11.39
CA MET A 86 -17.71 -4.12 -12.79
C MET A 86 -17.71 -5.64 -13.02
N SER A 87 -17.42 -6.42 -11.99
CA SER A 87 -17.40 -7.89 -12.00
C SER A 87 -18.00 -8.44 -10.71
N ILE A 88 -18.49 -9.67 -10.75
CA ILE A 88 -19.00 -10.39 -9.58
C ILE A 88 -17.87 -10.60 -8.58
N ASP A 89 -18.11 -10.28 -7.31
CA ASP A 89 -17.19 -10.61 -6.21
C ASP A 89 -16.91 -12.13 -6.17
N PRO A 90 -15.63 -12.58 -6.29
CA PRO A 90 -15.25 -13.99 -6.20
C PRO A 90 -15.66 -14.69 -4.90
N LEU A 91 -15.91 -13.94 -3.83
CA LEU A 91 -16.34 -14.44 -2.53
C LEU A 91 -17.86 -14.31 -2.29
N CYS A 92 -18.64 -13.94 -3.30
CA CYS A 92 -20.09 -13.72 -3.15
C CYS A 92 -20.83 -14.92 -2.57
N GLU A 93 -20.36 -16.15 -2.82
CA GLU A 93 -20.95 -17.38 -2.26
C GLU A 93 -20.85 -17.47 -0.73
N LYS A 94 -19.84 -16.82 -0.12
CA LYS A 94 -19.69 -16.78 1.35
C LYS A 94 -20.63 -15.77 2.01
N TYR A 95 -21.14 -14.80 1.26
CA TYR A 95 -21.95 -13.69 1.76
C TYR A 95 -23.25 -13.53 0.96
N PRO A 96 -24.15 -14.53 0.97
CA PRO A 96 -25.36 -14.53 0.14
C PRO A 96 -26.36 -13.40 0.48
N TRP A 97 -26.20 -12.76 1.64
CA TRP A 97 -27.03 -11.63 2.08
C TRP A 97 -26.50 -10.26 1.61
N ILE A 98 -25.37 -10.21 0.92
CA ILE A 98 -24.76 -8.99 0.35
C ILE A 98 -24.83 -9.11 -1.17
N SER A 99 -25.17 -8.03 -1.86
CA SER A 99 -25.17 -8.05 -3.33
C SER A 99 -23.74 -8.30 -3.84
N PRO A 100 -23.52 -9.17 -4.84
CA PRO A 100 -22.20 -9.43 -5.43
C PRO A 100 -21.55 -8.21 -6.11
N TYR A 101 -22.28 -7.09 -6.17
CA TYR A 101 -21.83 -5.82 -6.74
C TYR A 101 -21.84 -4.67 -5.71
N ALA A 102 -22.11 -4.94 -4.44
CA ALA A 102 -22.16 -3.91 -3.40
C ALA A 102 -20.76 -3.41 -3.03
N TYR A 103 -20.52 -2.11 -3.23
CA TYR A 103 -19.31 -1.44 -2.74
C TYR A 103 -19.42 -1.14 -1.23
N CYS A 104 -18.38 -1.44 -0.45
CA CYS A 104 -18.29 -1.14 0.99
C CYS A 104 -19.49 -1.63 1.84
N MET A 105 -20.11 -2.77 1.50
CA MET A 105 -21.35 -3.24 2.13
C MET A 105 -22.46 -2.16 2.17
N ASN A 106 -22.48 -1.27 1.17
CA ASN A 106 -23.38 -0.13 1.06
C ASN A 106 -23.27 0.91 2.19
N ASN A 107 -22.12 0.97 2.88
CA ASN A 107 -21.83 1.98 3.90
C ASN A 107 -20.43 2.60 3.72
N PRO A 108 -20.25 3.43 2.67
CA PRO A 108 -18.97 4.05 2.33
C PRO A 108 -18.48 5.11 3.34
N ILE A 109 -19.36 5.56 4.25
CA ILE A 109 -19.01 6.52 5.32
C ILE A 109 -18.26 5.82 6.46
N ARG A 110 -18.61 4.57 6.74
CA ARG A 110 -18.02 3.77 7.82
C ARG A 110 -16.97 2.77 7.31
N PHE A 111 -17.15 2.27 6.10
CA PHE A 111 -16.25 1.33 5.45
C PHE A 111 -15.75 1.95 4.16
N ILE A 112 -14.44 2.07 4.04
CA ILE A 112 -13.78 2.18 2.75
C ILE A 112 -13.37 0.74 2.43
N ASP A 113 -13.39 0.32 1.16
CA ASP A 113 -12.93 -1.01 0.73
C ASP A 113 -11.63 -0.89 -0.10
N PRO A 114 -10.43 -0.83 0.54
CA PRO A 114 -9.14 -0.68 -0.15
C PRO A 114 -7.91 -1.39 0.52
N ASP A 115 -8.10 -2.55 1.17
CA ASP A 115 -7.07 -3.54 1.64
C ASP A 115 -6.15 -3.19 2.86
N GLY A 116 -5.80 -4.17 3.73
CA GLY A 116 -5.29 -4.08 5.16
C GLY A 116 -3.84 -4.63 5.42
N LEU A 117 -3.09 -4.38 6.56
CA LEU A 117 -1.57 -4.37 6.85
C LEU A 117 -0.80 -5.68 7.14
N ASP A 118 0.37 -5.93 6.49
CA ASP A 118 1.13 -7.18 6.75
C ASP A 118 1.64 -7.11 8.19
N VAL A 119 1.37 -8.18 8.93
CA VAL A 119 1.69 -8.21 10.36
C VAL A 119 2.92 -9.06 10.56
N TYR A 120 4.00 -8.42 10.99
CA TYR A 120 5.21 -9.10 11.37
C TYR A 120 5.32 -9.25 12.89
N ARG A 121 5.95 -10.34 13.31
CA ARG A 121 6.46 -10.54 14.66
C ARG A 121 7.98 -10.39 14.63
N PHE A 122 8.51 -9.61 15.56
CA PHE A 122 9.95 -9.53 15.79
C PHE A 122 10.37 -10.45 16.94
N ASP A 123 11.40 -11.28 16.72
CA ASP A 123 12.03 -12.10 17.74
C ASP A 123 13.25 -11.40 18.34
N ASP A 124 13.14 -10.92 19.59
CA ASP A 124 14.24 -10.22 20.27
C ASP A 124 15.51 -11.08 20.44
N LYS A 125 15.37 -12.42 20.52
CA LYS A 125 16.51 -13.33 20.68
C LYS A 125 17.29 -13.47 19.38
N THR A 126 16.61 -13.77 18.28
CA THR A 126 17.27 -14.03 16.98
C THR A 126 17.46 -12.77 16.15
N GLY A 127 16.61 -11.76 16.33
CA GLY A 127 16.55 -10.55 15.50
C GLY A 127 15.77 -10.73 14.20
N THR A 128 15.05 -11.85 14.07
CA THR A 128 14.32 -12.22 12.85
C THR A 128 12.91 -11.65 12.88
N PHE A 129 12.46 -11.15 11.74
CA PHE A 129 11.09 -10.78 11.48
C PHE A 129 10.37 -11.96 10.84
N HIS A 130 9.24 -12.35 11.41
CA HIS A 130 8.41 -13.43 10.91
C HIS A 130 7.07 -12.88 10.47
N LEU A 131 6.68 -13.21 9.25
CA LEU A 131 5.37 -12.88 8.73
C LEU A 131 4.31 -13.71 9.47
N MET A 132 3.33 -13.03 10.07
CA MET A 132 2.25 -13.66 10.83
C MET A 132 0.94 -13.65 10.05
N GLU A 133 0.71 -12.61 9.26
CA GLU A 133 -0.50 -12.41 8.47
C GLU A 133 -0.17 -11.59 7.24
N THR A 134 -0.63 -12.04 6.07
CA THR A 134 -0.48 -11.37 4.77
C THR A 134 -1.75 -10.66 4.34
N ASN A 135 -1.63 -9.53 3.66
CA ASN A 135 -2.74 -8.73 3.13
C ASN A 135 -2.20 -7.54 2.28
N ASP A 136 -3.09 -6.66 1.79
CA ASP A 136 -2.76 -5.74 0.69
C ASP A 136 -2.75 -4.22 1.04
N ASP A 137 -2.54 -3.82 2.31
CA ASP A 137 -2.40 -2.40 2.71
C ASP A 137 -1.15 -1.73 2.13
N ALA A 138 -1.15 -0.40 2.19
CA ALA A 138 -0.02 0.42 1.77
C ALA A 138 1.26 0.24 2.61
N THR A 139 1.16 -0.24 3.86
CA THR A 139 2.30 -0.36 4.78
C THR A 139 2.24 -1.63 5.63
N ASP A 140 3.38 -2.00 6.19
CA ASP A 140 3.60 -3.09 7.13
C ASP A 140 3.61 -2.58 8.57
N LYS A 141 3.36 -3.51 9.51
CA LYS A 141 3.49 -3.24 10.95
C LYS A 141 4.14 -4.40 11.68
N VAL A 142 4.74 -4.09 12.83
CA VAL A 142 5.34 -5.08 13.72
C VAL A 142 4.58 -5.07 15.03
N MET A 143 3.94 -6.20 15.33
CA MET A 143 3.12 -6.36 16.53
C MET A 143 3.84 -7.18 17.60
N GLY A 144 3.42 -7.01 18.85
CA GLY A 144 3.88 -7.82 19.98
C GLY A 144 3.16 -9.17 20.00
N TYR A 145 3.93 -10.25 20.17
CA TYR A 145 3.42 -11.62 20.33
C TYR A 145 4.07 -12.28 21.54
N HIS A 146 3.37 -13.26 22.13
CA HIS A 146 3.89 -14.17 23.15
C HIS A 146 3.57 -15.61 22.79
N GLN A 147 4.35 -16.55 23.31
CA GLN A 147 4.03 -17.97 23.17
C GLN A 147 3.00 -18.39 24.22
N ASN A 148 1.95 -19.09 23.80
CA ASN A 148 1.02 -19.75 24.70
C ASN A 148 1.64 -21.05 25.27
N LYS A 149 0.92 -21.75 26.14
CA LYS A 149 1.39 -23.03 26.72
C LYS A 149 1.56 -24.16 25.69
N ALA A 150 0.91 -24.07 24.54
CA ALA A 150 1.03 -25.03 23.44
C ALA A 150 2.23 -24.72 22.51
N GLY A 151 2.88 -23.56 22.69
CA GLY A 151 4.00 -23.10 21.87
C GLY A 151 3.61 -22.19 20.71
N ASP A 152 2.31 -21.94 20.50
CA ASP A 152 1.83 -21.07 19.43
C ASP A 152 2.10 -19.60 19.76
N TRP A 153 2.47 -18.84 18.73
CA TRP A 153 2.62 -17.39 18.85
C TRP A 153 1.26 -16.71 18.76
N VAL A 154 0.86 -16.08 19.86
CA VAL A 154 -0.41 -15.36 19.99
C VAL A 154 -0.13 -13.87 20.13
N GLN A 155 -0.85 -13.06 19.36
CA GLN A 155 -0.73 -11.61 19.42
C GLN A 155 -1.12 -11.09 20.81
N ASN A 156 -0.38 -10.12 21.31
CA ASN A 156 -0.65 -9.44 22.57
C ASN A 156 -1.97 -8.65 22.49
N LYS A 157 -2.95 -9.04 23.32
CA LYS A 157 -4.28 -8.42 23.38
C LYS A 157 -4.54 -7.94 24.81
N GLY A 158 -4.00 -6.78 25.17
CA GLY A 158 -4.21 -6.18 26.49
C GLY A 158 -3.71 -4.74 26.58
N PHE A 159 -4.30 -3.93 27.46
CA PHE A 159 -3.94 -2.51 27.62
C PHE A 159 -2.51 -2.33 28.16
N PHE A 160 -2.03 -3.26 28.98
CA PHE A 160 -0.69 -3.23 29.57
C PHE A 160 0.39 -3.93 28.74
N GLN A 161 0.02 -4.57 27.63
CA GLN A 161 0.99 -5.21 26.73
C GLN A 161 1.28 -4.29 25.55
N ILE A 162 2.54 -4.19 25.14
CA ILE A 162 2.91 -3.50 23.90
C ILE A 162 2.25 -4.28 22.75
N LYS A 163 1.24 -3.65 22.13
CA LYS A 163 0.48 -4.21 21.01
C LYS A 163 1.21 -4.00 19.71
N THR A 164 1.56 -2.76 19.41
CA THR A 164 2.30 -2.35 18.22
C THR A 164 3.70 -1.93 18.64
N ARG A 165 4.71 -2.55 18.04
CA ARG A 165 6.13 -2.21 18.25
C ARG A 165 6.61 -1.18 17.24
N MET A 166 6.19 -1.31 15.98
CA MET A 166 6.46 -0.38 14.89
C MET A 166 5.25 -0.38 13.95
N ASP A 167 4.97 0.76 13.32
CA ASP A 167 3.82 0.97 12.45
C ASP A 167 4.21 1.86 11.26
N GLY A 168 3.44 1.81 10.18
CA GLY A 168 3.69 2.62 8.98
C GLY A 168 5.00 2.29 8.27
N ILE A 169 5.44 1.03 8.32
CA ILE A 169 6.67 0.59 7.65
C ILE A 169 6.34 0.43 6.18
N GLU A 170 7.04 1.12 5.29
CA GLU A 170 6.76 0.99 3.85
C GLU A 170 7.07 -0.43 3.34
N LYS A 171 6.26 -0.88 2.36
CA LYS A 171 6.42 -2.17 1.70
C LYS A 171 7.82 -2.31 1.09
N GLY A 172 8.32 -3.54 1.03
CA GLY A 172 9.64 -3.86 0.47
C GLY A 172 10.80 -3.72 1.46
N ILE A 173 10.56 -3.17 2.66
CA ILE A 173 11.54 -3.16 3.76
C ILE A 173 11.57 -4.51 4.48
N LEU A 174 10.40 -5.08 4.76
CA LEU A 174 10.25 -6.36 5.46
C LEU A 174 9.91 -7.49 4.50
N ASN A 175 10.34 -8.70 4.86
CA ASN A 175 9.90 -9.96 4.27
C ASN A 175 10.04 -11.08 5.31
N ASP A 176 9.38 -12.22 5.09
CA ASP A 176 9.45 -13.33 6.03
C ASP A 176 10.88 -13.86 6.18
N GLY A 177 11.37 -13.88 7.43
CA GLY A 177 12.71 -14.35 7.77
C GLY A 177 13.82 -13.30 7.68
N ILE A 178 13.52 -12.04 7.28
CA ILE A 178 14.55 -10.99 7.27
C ILE A 178 15.15 -10.77 8.67
N ASN A 179 16.47 -10.56 8.72
CA ASN A 179 17.18 -10.39 9.98
C ASN A 179 18.15 -9.21 9.90
N PHE A 180 17.88 -8.16 10.68
CA PHE A 180 18.75 -6.98 10.76
C PHE A 180 19.79 -7.08 11.89
N LYS A 181 19.67 -8.08 12.78
CA LYS A 181 20.61 -8.30 13.87
C LYS A 181 21.90 -8.92 13.35
N THR A 182 21.79 -10.01 12.60
CA THR A 182 22.94 -10.83 12.17
C THR A 182 23.41 -10.53 10.77
N ASP A 183 22.54 -9.97 9.93
CA ASP A 183 22.78 -9.85 8.50
C ASP A 183 22.74 -8.40 8.03
N ASN A 184 23.50 -8.16 6.97
CA ASN A 184 23.49 -6.89 6.26
C ASN A 184 22.34 -6.93 5.25
N ASN A 185 21.58 -5.84 5.16
CA ASN A 185 20.40 -5.79 4.31
C ASN A 185 20.55 -4.65 3.31
N LEU A 186 20.25 -4.95 2.05
CA LEU A 186 20.20 -3.97 0.97
C LEU A 186 18.75 -3.82 0.55
N ILE A 187 18.23 -2.61 0.69
CA ILE A 187 16.85 -2.27 0.33
C ILE A 187 16.88 -1.42 -0.94
N GLU A 188 16.16 -1.82 -1.98
CA GLU A 188 15.97 -1.01 -3.18
C GLU A 188 14.92 0.07 -2.90
N ILE A 189 15.12 1.29 -3.40
CA ILE A 189 14.25 2.43 -3.10
C ILE A 189 13.91 3.26 -4.34
N GLY A 190 12.77 3.94 -4.29
CA GLY A 190 12.37 4.97 -5.26
C GLY A 190 11.79 4.47 -6.59
N GLY A 191 11.72 3.16 -6.80
CA GLY A 191 10.97 2.53 -7.89
C GLY A 191 9.48 2.30 -7.58
N GLU A 192 8.73 1.84 -8.58
CA GLU A 192 7.32 1.46 -8.41
C GLU A 192 7.20 0.27 -7.44
N GLY A 193 6.39 0.43 -6.38
CA GLY A 193 6.24 -0.59 -5.34
C GLY A 193 7.42 -0.74 -4.38
N GLN A 194 8.44 0.12 -4.49
CA GLN A 194 9.58 0.16 -3.58
C GLN A 194 9.37 1.23 -2.50
N PRO A 195 10.01 1.06 -1.33
CA PRO A 195 9.97 2.09 -0.30
C PRO A 195 10.72 3.35 -0.75
N THR A 196 10.35 4.47 -0.17
CA THR A 196 11.03 5.76 -0.24
C THR A 196 12.28 5.75 0.63
N LEU A 197 13.20 6.68 0.37
CA LEU A 197 14.38 6.86 1.21
C LEU A 197 13.96 7.21 2.66
N GLU A 198 12.99 8.11 2.78
CA GLU A 198 12.44 8.57 4.05
C GLU A 198 11.76 7.42 4.82
N GLY A 199 11.03 6.55 4.13
CA GLY A 199 10.40 5.36 4.71
C GLY A 199 11.42 4.40 5.32
N VAL A 200 12.51 4.12 4.59
CA VAL A 200 13.61 3.29 5.13
C VAL A 200 14.30 3.97 6.31
N GLN A 201 14.54 5.28 6.24
CA GLN A 201 15.15 6.06 7.33
C GLN A 201 14.27 6.06 8.59
N SER A 202 12.96 6.21 8.44
CA SER A 202 12.00 6.13 9.54
C SER A 202 12.01 4.73 10.18
N PHE A 203 12.00 3.68 9.36
CA PHE A 203 12.08 2.31 9.83
C PHE A 203 13.35 2.05 10.64
N VAL A 204 14.54 2.47 10.17
CA VAL A 204 15.78 2.21 10.92
C VAL A 204 15.86 2.97 12.23
N VAL A 205 15.25 4.15 12.32
CA VAL A 205 15.10 4.90 13.58
C VAL A 205 14.21 4.13 14.54
N ASP A 206 13.03 3.68 14.11
CA ASP A 206 12.14 2.89 14.97
C ASP A 206 12.76 1.55 15.38
N LEU A 207 13.49 0.89 14.48
CA LEU A 207 14.25 -0.32 14.79
C LEU A 207 15.34 -0.03 15.83
N SER A 208 16.08 1.06 15.68
CA SER A 208 17.11 1.50 16.62
C SER A 208 16.54 1.74 18.01
N GLU A 209 15.39 2.41 18.11
CA GLU A 209 14.67 2.62 19.36
C GLU A 209 14.19 1.31 19.97
N MET A 210 13.58 0.44 19.15
CA MET A 210 13.01 -0.83 19.59
C MET A 210 14.08 -1.76 20.19
N VAL A 211 15.29 -1.81 19.59
CA VAL A 211 16.39 -2.66 20.07
C VAL A 211 17.37 -1.90 20.98
N GLY A 212 17.19 -0.58 21.10
CA GLY A 212 18.05 0.37 21.78
C GLY A 212 19.43 0.56 21.14
N LYS A 213 19.76 -0.02 20.01
CA LYS A 213 21.14 0.04 19.48
C LYS A 213 21.24 1.07 18.37
N GLU A 214 22.38 1.73 18.28
CA GLU A 214 22.72 2.51 17.10
C GLU A 214 22.88 1.58 15.91
N ILE A 215 22.28 1.96 14.79
CA ILE A 215 22.30 1.27 13.51
C ILE A 215 22.92 2.24 12.52
N GLY A 216 23.79 1.73 11.66
CA GLY A 216 24.48 2.54 10.67
C GLY A 216 24.46 1.88 9.31
N GLY A 217 24.63 2.69 8.28
CA GLY A 217 24.50 2.25 6.92
C GLY A 217 24.96 3.29 5.91
N TYR A 218 24.67 2.99 4.64
CA TYR A 218 24.99 3.83 3.49
C TYR A 218 23.79 3.94 2.57
N ASP A 219 23.51 5.14 2.10
CA ASP A 219 22.70 5.32 0.90
C ASP A 219 23.61 5.10 -0.31
N ILE A 220 23.15 4.34 -1.30
CA ILE A 220 23.93 3.96 -2.47
C ILE A 220 23.23 4.51 -3.71
N ALA A 221 23.99 5.17 -4.57
CA ALA A 221 23.51 5.74 -5.82
C ALA A 221 24.25 5.14 -7.02
N ASN A 222 23.59 5.20 -8.18
CA ASN A 222 24.23 4.89 -9.46
C ASN A 222 25.21 6.01 -9.83
N LYS A 223 26.39 5.65 -10.33
CA LYS A 223 27.41 6.63 -10.78
C LYS A 223 26.81 7.54 -11.85
N GLY A 224 26.92 8.85 -11.62
CA GLY A 224 26.31 9.87 -12.47
C GLY A 224 24.92 10.33 -12.03
N SER A 225 24.36 9.74 -10.97
CA SER A 225 23.14 10.19 -10.30
C SER A 225 23.44 10.58 -8.85
N ASP A 226 22.95 11.74 -8.42
CA ASP A 226 22.99 12.17 -7.01
C ASP A 226 21.78 11.65 -6.20
N SER A 227 20.87 10.92 -6.85
CA SER A 227 19.70 10.30 -6.20
C SER A 227 20.03 8.87 -5.79
N PRO A 228 19.91 8.53 -4.49
CA PRO A 228 20.03 7.16 -4.02
C PRO A 228 18.99 6.23 -4.66
N SER A 229 19.40 4.99 -4.92
CA SER A 229 18.53 3.91 -5.42
C SER A 229 18.52 2.69 -4.50
N TYR A 230 19.45 2.65 -3.54
CA TYR A 230 19.50 1.60 -2.54
C TYR A 230 19.90 2.15 -1.18
N VAL A 231 19.49 1.46 -0.12
CA VAL A 231 19.92 1.71 1.25
C VAL A 231 20.52 0.43 1.81
N HIS A 232 21.81 0.49 2.15
CA HIS A 232 22.50 -0.55 2.91
C HIS A 232 22.30 -0.31 4.41
N ILE A 233 21.72 -1.28 5.09
CA ILE A 233 21.54 -1.32 6.54
C ILE A 233 22.52 -2.34 7.12
N GLY A 234 23.46 -1.84 7.93
CA GLY A 234 24.44 -2.69 8.61
C GLY A 234 23.82 -3.49 9.75
N LYS A 235 24.26 -4.74 9.91
CA LYS A 235 23.86 -5.59 11.03
C LYS A 235 24.17 -4.98 12.40
N TYR A 236 23.29 -5.17 13.38
CA TYR A 236 23.46 -4.55 14.70
C TYR A 236 23.90 -5.49 15.85
N LYS A 237 24.19 -6.77 15.58
CA LYS A 237 24.51 -7.79 16.62
C LYS A 237 25.49 -7.27 17.67
N ASN A 238 26.57 -6.65 17.21
CA ASN A 238 27.68 -6.17 18.05
C ASN A 238 27.63 -4.66 18.33
N ASN A 239 26.57 -3.96 17.90
CA ASN A 239 26.42 -2.53 18.12
C ASN A 239 26.03 -2.25 19.58
N LYS A 240 26.41 -1.06 20.04
CA LYS A 240 25.97 -0.47 21.31
C LYS A 240 24.98 0.65 21.03
N TYR A 241 24.60 1.40 22.05
CA TYR A 241 23.70 2.54 21.90
C TYR A 241 24.36 3.79 21.33
N ASN A 242 25.69 3.83 21.35
CA ASN A 242 26.56 4.94 20.96
C ASN A 242 27.72 4.45 20.08
N GLU A 243 27.50 3.32 19.40
CA GLU A 243 28.49 2.71 18.52
C GLU A 243 27.80 1.74 17.56
N SER A 244 27.76 2.10 16.27
CA SER A 244 27.50 1.16 15.18
C SER A 244 28.78 0.61 14.57
N VAL A 245 28.75 -0.69 14.25
CA VAL A 245 29.71 -1.31 13.34
C VAL A 245 29.06 -1.40 11.97
N LYS A 246 29.46 -0.52 11.06
CA LYS A 246 29.03 -0.56 9.65
C LYS A 246 29.80 -1.64 8.91
N SER A 247 29.53 -2.91 9.23
CA SER A 247 30.11 -4.05 8.51
C SER A 247 29.62 -3.98 7.07
N TYR A 248 30.40 -3.37 6.17
CA TYR A 248 30.01 -3.14 4.79
C TYR A 248 31.15 -3.60 3.88
N TYR A 249 30.99 -4.78 3.29
CA TYR A 249 31.92 -5.34 2.32
C TYR A 249 31.16 -5.51 1.01
N PRO A 250 30.94 -4.43 0.26
CA PRO A 250 29.94 -4.42 -0.81
C PRO A 250 30.21 -5.47 -1.91
N TYR A 251 31.48 -5.72 -2.23
CA TYR A 251 31.84 -6.77 -3.20
C TYR A 251 31.54 -8.20 -2.70
N ARG A 252 31.64 -8.44 -1.39
CA ARG A 252 31.31 -9.74 -0.79
C ARG A 252 29.81 -9.89 -0.57
N ASP A 253 29.18 -8.81 -0.13
CA ASP A 253 27.82 -8.83 0.39
C ASP A 253 26.79 -8.63 -0.75
N TYR A 254 27.14 -7.88 -1.83
CA TYR A 254 26.17 -7.43 -2.85
C TYR A 254 26.60 -7.57 -4.32
N SER A 255 27.78 -8.11 -4.64
CA SER A 255 28.21 -8.24 -6.06
C SER A 255 27.31 -9.12 -6.93
N SER A 256 26.46 -9.96 -6.34
CA SER A 256 25.45 -10.74 -7.04
C SER A 256 24.15 -9.97 -7.32
N LYS A 257 23.95 -8.82 -6.65
CA LYS A 257 22.74 -7.99 -6.74
C LYS A 257 22.99 -6.64 -7.42
N LEU A 258 24.20 -6.11 -7.28
CA LEU A 258 24.61 -4.81 -7.80
C LEU A 258 25.86 -4.97 -8.68
N ASP A 259 25.89 -4.25 -9.80
CA ASP A 259 27.17 -4.00 -10.48
C ASP A 259 27.97 -3.00 -9.65
N MET A 260 28.95 -3.51 -8.92
CA MET A 260 29.78 -2.69 -8.03
C MET A 260 30.60 -1.62 -8.77
N ASN A 261 30.77 -1.75 -10.09
CA ASN A 261 31.42 -0.72 -10.89
C ASN A 261 30.47 0.41 -11.28
N SER A 262 29.16 0.21 -11.19
CA SER A 262 28.14 1.20 -11.59
C SER A 262 27.57 1.97 -10.40
N VAL A 263 27.84 1.57 -9.16
CA VAL A 263 27.32 2.22 -7.94
C VAL A 263 28.42 2.84 -7.09
N TYR A 264 28.04 3.74 -6.18
CA TYR A 264 28.92 4.32 -5.16
C TYR A 264 28.14 4.66 -3.88
N GLU A 265 28.85 4.72 -2.75
CA GLU A 265 28.25 5.21 -1.49
C GLU A 265 27.99 6.72 -1.56
N HIS A 266 26.73 7.14 -1.51
CA HIS A 266 26.34 8.54 -1.66
C HIS A 266 26.25 9.27 -0.30
N THR A 267 25.62 8.64 0.68
CA THR A 267 25.44 9.19 2.04
C THR A 267 25.91 8.17 3.07
N ASP A 268 26.70 8.59 4.05
CA ASP A 268 26.98 7.82 5.26
C ASP A 268 26.01 8.24 6.38
N TRP A 269 25.37 7.26 7.03
CA TRP A 269 24.42 7.57 8.09
C TRP A 269 24.52 6.62 9.28
N HIS A 270 24.05 7.11 10.43
CA HIS A 270 23.86 6.32 11.64
C HIS A 270 22.75 6.91 12.52
N THR A 271 22.20 6.10 13.43
CA THR A 271 21.05 6.48 14.27
C THR A 271 21.45 6.76 15.71
N HIS A 272 20.93 7.80 16.35
CA HIS A 272 21.06 7.96 17.80
C HIS A 272 19.77 7.57 18.53
N PRO A 273 19.72 6.40 19.20
CA PRO A 273 18.52 5.99 19.94
C PRO A 273 18.28 6.94 21.11
N SER A 274 17.02 7.08 21.55
CA SER A 274 16.59 8.04 22.58
C SER A 274 17.23 7.84 23.96
N ARG A 275 17.91 6.71 24.17
CA ARG A 275 18.73 6.47 25.37
C ARG A 275 20.12 7.10 25.33
N ALA A 276 20.57 7.59 24.17
CA ALA A 276 21.77 8.42 24.05
C ALA A 276 21.53 9.80 24.67
N SER A 277 22.61 10.53 24.99
CA SER A 277 22.48 11.86 25.58
C SER A 277 21.83 12.85 24.60
N ASP A 278 21.11 13.85 25.10
CA ASP A 278 20.49 14.88 24.24
C ASP A 278 21.53 15.63 23.39
N SER A 279 22.75 15.79 23.92
CA SER A 279 23.88 16.34 23.17
C SER A 279 24.21 15.46 21.96
N ASP A 280 24.42 14.16 22.16
CA ASP A 280 24.74 13.25 21.05
C ASP A 280 23.60 13.23 20.03
N ARG A 281 22.34 13.32 20.47
CA ARG A 281 21.15 13.31 19.60
C ARG A 281 20.95 14.56 18.75
N SER A 282 21.61 15.68 19.08
CA SER A 282 21.42 16.99 18.43
C SER A 282 22.66 17.55 17.73
N GLN A 283 23.84 16.96 17.94
CA GLN A 283 25.11 17.37 17.31
C GLN A 283 26.06 16.18 17.16
N ASP A 284 27.07 16.34 16.31
CA ASP A 284 28.10 15.33 16.08
C ASP A 284 29.10 15.26 17.25
N SER A 285 29.37 14.04 17.70
CA SER A 285 30.38 13.80 18.71
C SER A 285 31.79 13.89 18.09
N GLU A 286 32.81 14.07 18.93
CA GLU A 286 34.22 14.01 18.48
C GLU A 286 34.58 12.66 17.82
N ARG A 287 33.85 11.61 18.17
CA ARG A 287 33.97 10.31 17.53
C ARG A 287 33.41 10.37 16.11
N ASP A 288 32.26 10.99 15.91
CA ASP A 288 31.59 11.08 14.61
C ASP A 288 32.42 11.90 13.62
N LYS A 289 33.03 12.99 14.09
CA LYS A 289 34.01 13.77 13.32
C LYS A 289 35.18 12.91 12.86
N LYS A 290 35.76 12.10 13.74
CA LYS A 290 36.87 11.19 13.40
C LYS A 290 36.44 10.12 12.41
N MET A 291 35.24 9.56 12.58
CA MET A 291 34.67 8.57 11.67
C MET A 291 34.37 9.15 10.30
N LYS A 292 33.83 10.37 10.23
CA LYS A 292 33.64 11.14 9.00
C LYS A 292 34.96 11.35 8.28
N LEU A 293 35.98 11.88 8.96
CA LEU A 293 37.31 12.10 8.37
C LEU A 293 37.93 10.79 7.85
N LYS A 294 37.74 9.68 8.58
CA LYS A 294 38.18 8.36 8.11
C LYS A 294 37.45 7.94 6.85
N THR A 295 36.12 8.04 6.85
CA THR A 295 35.28 7.66 5.71
C THR A 295 35.58 8.51 4.49
N GLN A 296 35.82 9.82 4.64
CA GLN A 296 36.22 10.70 3.53
C GLN A 296 37.59 10.33 2.94
N ARG A 297 38.51 9.76 3.74
CA ARG A 297 39.79 9.27 3.23
C ARG A 297 39.63 7.95 2.48
N ASP A 298 38.86 7.03 3.05
CA ASP A 298 38.72 5.66 2.52
C ASP A 298 37.72 5.61 1.34
N HIS A 299 36.71 6.49 1.35
CA HIS A 299 35.61 6.61 0.39
C HIS A 299 35.40 8.09 -0.01
N PRO A 300 36.28 8.69 -0.83
CA PRO A 300 36.28 10.13 -1.13
C PRO A 300 35.04 10.63 -1.88
N HIS A 301 34.24 9.72 -2.45
CA HIS A 301 32.97 10.03 -3.10
C HIS A 301 31.81 10.26 -2.12
N VAL A 302 31.92 9.79 -0.87
CA VAL A 302 30.91 10.05 0.17
C VAL A 302 31.06 11.49 0.66
N LYS A 303 30.07 12.33 0.35
CA LYS A 303 30.08 13.76 0.71
C LYS A 303 29.02 14.14 1.73
N LYS A 304 27.98 13.31 1.90
CA LYS A 304 26.87 13.55 2.83
C LYS A 304 27.02 12.63 4.04
N PHE A 305 26.88 13.20 5.23
CA PHE A 305 26.93 12.50 6.51
C PHE A 305 25.73 12.95 7.32
N ILE A 306 24.89 12.00 7.75
CA ILE A 306 23.64 12.32 8.46
C ILE A 306 23.48 11.49 9.73
N ILE A 307 22.94 12.11 10.77
CA ILE A 307 22.47 11.46 11.99
C ILE A 307 20.95 11.38 11.93
N LEU A 308 20.43 10.19 12.20
CA LEU A 308 18.99 9.91 12.24
C LEU A 308 18.54 9.73 13.69
N THR A 309 17.58 10.52 14.14
CA THR A 309 17.11 10.50 15.54
C THR A 309 15.59 10.60 15.59
N LYS A 310 14.96 9.79 16.45
CA LYS A 310 13.50 9.86 16.63
C LYS A 310 13.05 11.24 17.07
N GLY A 311 12.09 11.80 16.34
CA GLY A 311 11.48 13.11 16.62
C GLY A 311 12.26 14.31 16.07
N PHE A 312 13.34 14.10 15.32
CA PHE A 312 14.14 15.16 14.71
C PHE A 312 14.33 14.91 13.21
N SER A 313 14.44 15.98 12.44
CA SER A 313 14.89 15.88 11.04
C SER A 313 16.34 15.38 10.97
N PRO A 314 16.75 14.72 9.87
CA PRO A 314 18.13 14.28 9.69
C PRO A 314 19.14 15.42 9.90
N ILE A 315 20.10 15.21 10.79
CA ILE A 315 21.10 16.22 11.15
C ILE A 315 22.32 15.98 10.29
N SER A 316 22.67 16.96 9.44
CA SER A 316 23.91 16.91 8.68
C SER A 316 25.09 17.27 9.57
N TYR A 317 26.20 16.54 9.42
CA TYR A 317 27.44 16.82 10.15
C TYR A 317 28.70 16.64 9.31
#